data_AF-A0A2N1R347-F1
#
_entry.id   AF-A0A2N1R347-F1
#
_cell.length_a   1.000
_cell.length_b   1.000
_cell.length_c   1.000
_cell.angle_alpha   90.00
_cell.angle_beta   90.00
_cell.angle_gamma   90.00
#
_symmetry.space_group_name_H-M   'P 1'
#
loop_
_entity.id
_entity.type
_entity.pdbx_description
1 polymer ?
#
loop_
_entity_poly.entity_id
_entity_poly.type
_entity_poly.pdbx_seq_one_letter_code
_entity_poly.pdbx_strand_id
1 'polypeptide(L)'
;MKRTVTLVLAVALALSMTGCEALDAILNVNLFSSMAAVKAADIEGADAGTLLELSASPSFYAALSGSPSTKTSALATIDGALGGSLPPATEQELLALAAEIELRTTPAWDLVNNIGSLLSKLISGEPIDEANLENVIRGILPDSVLGAGGVINETAFLSMIAGLELAYLRYDDLGNAIGTGGYADGSDVIAGDIAQSAIVAAMVATIARPVSYGGTQTTGAYLYALLLGTADPPDTFDFDAMTSVPSLANILSAAGISFS
;
A
#
# COMPACT_ATOMS: atom_id res chain seq x y z
N MET A 1 20.27 10.50 -21.01
CA MET A 1 20.88 10.19 -19.69
C MET A 1 19.95 10.56 -18.54
N LYS A 2 19.61 11.82 -18.24
CA LYS A 2 18.56 12.16 -17.24
C LYS A 2 17.17 11.56 -17.55
N ARG A 3 16.75 11.56 -18.82
CA ARG A 3 15.50 10.91 -19.29
C ARG A 3 15.54 9.38 -19.31
N THR A 4 16.72 8.77 -19.26
CA THR A 4 16.90 7.31 -19.43
C THR A 4 16.85 6.58 -18.09
N VAL A 5 17.19 7.26 -16.98
CA VAL A 5 17.12 6.73 -15.60
C VAL A 5 15.70 6.85 -15.01
N THR A 6 14.98 7.94 -15.30
CA THR A 6 13.57 8.14 -14.89
C THR A 6 12.61 7.15 -15.57
N LEU A 7 12.94 6.72 -16.78
CA LEU A 7 12.22 5.67 -17.52
C LEU A 7 12.54 4.26 -17.01
N VAL A 8 13.76 4.01 -16.53
CA VAL A 8 14.18 2.72 -15.94
C VAL A 8 13.56 2.51 -14.54
N LEU A 9 13.33 3.57 -13.76
CA LEU A 9 12.58 3.55 -12.49
C LEU A 9 11.10 3.16 -12.66
N ALA A 10 10.45 3.73 -13.68
CA ALA A 10 9.05 3.51 -13.98
C ALA A 10 8.78 2.15 -14.68
N VAL A 11 9.78 1.58 -15.37
CA VAL A 11 9.69 0.32 -16.15
C VAL A 11 10.17 -0.91 -15.37
N ALA A 12 11.08 -0.78 -14.41
CA ALA A 12 11.46 -1.90 -13.55
C ALA A 12 10.42 -2.18 -12.42
N LEU A 13 9.61 -1.19 -12.06
CA LEU A 13 8.34 -1.34 -11.30
C LEU A 13 7.29 -2.20 -12.03
N ALA A 14 7.38 -2.26 -13.37
CA ALA A 14 6.44 -2.97 -14.22
C ALA A 14 6.91 -4.37 -14.68
N LEU A 15 8.16 -4.79 -14.38
CA LEU A 15 8.80 -5.95 -15.03
C LEU A 15 9.40 -7.06 -14.13
N SER A 16 9.33 -6.98 -12.80
CA SER A 16 9.80 -8.08 -11.94
C SER A 16 8.74 -8.39 -10.87
N MET A 17 8.01 -9.50 -10.80
CA MET A 17 8.07 -10.79 -11.47
C MET A 17 6.69 -11.48 -11.34
N THR A 18 6.32 -12.21 -12.39
CA THR A 18 5.50 -13.45 -12.39
C THR A 18 4.72 -13.85 -11.13
N GLY A 19 3.39 -13.83 -11.23
CA GLY A 19 2.45 -14.53 -10.37
C GLY A 19 1.11 -14.71 -11.07
N CYS A 20 1.09 -15.56 -12.09
CA CYS A 20 -0.09 -15.86 -12.90
C CYS A 20 -1.04 -16.76 -12.09
N GLU A 21 -1.84 -16.18 -11.18
CA GLU A 21 -3.01 -16.83 -10.54
C GLU A 21 -3.96 -15.84 -9.79
N ALA A 22 -3.64 -14.54 -9.73
CA ALA A 22 -4.45 -13.53 -9.02
C ALA A 22 -5.83 -13.20 -9.67
N LEU A 23 -6.13 -13.76 -10.86
CA LEU A 23 -7.36 -13.46 -11.59
C LEU A 23 -8.61 -14.16 -11.01
N ASP A 24 -8.45 -15.21 -10.20
CA ASP A 24 -9.58 -15.98 -9.62
C ASP A 24 -10.12 -15.39 -8.29
N ALA A 25 -9.35 -14.50 -7.63
CA ALA A 25 -9.75 -13.88 -6.36
C ALA A 25 -10.75 -12.71 -6.52
N ILE A 26 -10.89 -12.17 -7.73
CA ILE A 26 -11.74 -10.99 -8.02
C ILE A 26 -13.25 -11.31 -7.98
N LEU A 27 -13.64 -12.59 -8.00
CA LEU A 27 -15.05 -13.00 -8.12
C LEU A 27 -15.80 -13.14 -6.79
N ASN A 28 -15.19 -12.85 -5.63
CA ASN A 28 -15.80 -13.04 -4.31
C ASN A 28 -16.23 -11.76 -3.58
N VAL A 29 -16.51 -10.67 -4.31
CA VAL A 29 -17.03 -9.43 -3.69
C VAL A 29 -18.48 -9.62 -3.25
N ASN A 30 -18.68 -9.69 -1.94
CA ASN A 30 -19.97 -9.90 -1.29
C ASN A 30 -20.82 -8.61 -1.36
N LEU A 31 -21.64 -8.48 -2.41
CA LEU A 31 -22.45 -7.30 -2.77
C LEU A 31 -23.57 -6.92 -1.77
N PHE A 32 -23.67 -7.56 -0.60
CA PHE A 32 -24.83 -7.46 0.28
C PHE A 32 -24.54 -7.06 1.74
N SER A 33 -23.31 -6.69 2.13
CA SER A 33 -23.02 -6.28 3.53
C SER A 33 -23.49 -4.86 3.90
N SER A 34 -23.91 -4.04 2.92
CA SER A 34 -24.22 -2.62 3.12
C SER A 34 -25.66 -2.38 3.60
N MET A 35 -25.97 -2.64 4.87
CA MET A 35 -27.22 -2.12 5.49
C MET A 35 -27.02 -1.53 6.89
N ALA A 36 -25.90 -0.84 7.13
CA ALA A 36 -25.77 0.31 8.03
C ALA A 36 -24.40 0.96 7.80
N ALA A 37 -24.32 2.28 7.72
CA ALA A 37 -23.03 2.97 7.63
C ALA A 37 -22.38 2.98 9.02
N VAL A 38 -21.15 2.46 9.12
CA VAL A 38 -20.31 2.51 10.31
C VAL A 38 -19.95 3.96 10.60
N LYS A 39 -20.12 4.40 11.84
CA LYS A 39 -19.79 5.75 12.30
C LYS A 39 -18.54 5.73 13.16
N ALA A 40 -17.87 6.88 13.28
CA ALA A 40 -16.69 7.02 14.14
C ALA A 40 -16.95 6.57 15.59
N ALA A 41 -18.13 6.87 16.13
CA ALA A 41 -18.52 6.46 17.48
C ALA A 41 -18.63 4.93 17.65
N ASP A 42 -18.95 4.19 16.58
CA ASP A 42 -19.00 2.72 16.63
C ASP A 42 -17.58 2.12 16.68
N ILE A 43 -16.58 2.87 16.20
CA ILE A 43 -15.16 2.47 16.14
C ILE A 43 -14.42 2.82 17.43
N GLU A 44 -14.70 4.00 18.04
CA GLU A 44 -13.97 4.48 19.23
C GLU A 44 -14.09 3.58 20.47
N GLY A 45 -15.16 2.77 20.56
CA GLY A 45 -15.37 1.82 21.65
C GLY A 45 -15.20 0.35 21.28
N ALA A 46 -14.83 0.06 20.04
CA ALA A 46 -14.70 -1.30 19.54
C ALA A 46 -13.41 -1.97 20.06
N ASP A 47 -13.49 -3.26 20.37
CA ASP A 47 -12.31 -4.10 20.58
C ASP A 47 -11.73 -4.57 19.23
N ALA A 48 -10.56 -5.21 19.26
CA ALA A 48 -9.85 -5.62 18.05
C ALA A 48 -10.67 -6.58 17.15
N GLY A 49 -11.44 -7.50 17.76
CA GLY A 49 -12.31 -8.41 17.01
C GLY A 49 -13.48 -7.66 16.34
N THR A 50 -14.10 -6.73 17.05
CA THR A 50 -15.15 -5.88 16.51
C THR A 50 -14.62 -4.99 15.37
N LEU A 51 -13.37 -4.51 15.48
CA LEU A 51 -12.73 -3.74 14.40
C LEU A 51 -12.55 -4.56 13.12
N LEU A 52 -12.23 -5.85 13.22
CA LEU A 52 -12.19 -6.77 12.07
C LEU A 52 -13.56 -6.95 11.43
N GLU A 53 -14.63 -7.06 12.23
CA GLU A 53 -15.99 -7.17 11.69
C GLU A 53 -16.43 -5.88 10.99
N LEU A 54 -16.12 -4.72 11.59
CA LEU A 54 -16.50 -3.42 11.04
C LEU A 54 -15.73 -3.07 9.76
N SER A 55 -14.48 -3.54 9.62
CA SER A 55 -13.62 -3.23 8.47
C SER A 55 -14.17 -3.78 7.15
N ALA A 56 -15.00 -4.82 7.20
CA ALA A 56 -15.71 -5.35 6.03
C ALA A 56 -16.63 -4.31 5.35
N SER A 57 -16.97 -3.21 6.04
CA SER A 57 -17.78 -2.12 5.49
C SER A 57 -16.91 -0.99 4.93
N PRO A 58 -17.10 -0.55 3.67
CA PRO A 58 -16.38 0.62 3.13
C PRO A 58 -16.56 1.90 3.96
N SER A 59 -17.69 2.02 4.65
CA SER A 59 -17.97 3.18 5.52
C SER A 59 -17.07 3.26 6.76
N PHE A 60 -16.45 2.15 7.18
CA PHE A 60 -15.44 2.13 8.24
C PHE A 60 -14.24 3.01 7.89
N TYR A 61 -13.60 2.77 6.75
CA TYR A 61 -12.43 3.55 6.32
C TYR A 61 -12.79 5.01 6.03
N ALA A 62 -13.98 5.27 5.52
CA ALA A 62 -14.48 6.64 5.33
C ALA A 62 -14.63 7.38 6.67
N ALA A 63 -15.16 6.71 7.70
CA ALA A 63 -15.28 7.27 9.05
C ALA A 63 -13.91 7.56 9.68
N LEU A 64 -12.93 6.66 9.48
CA LEU A 64 -11.55 6.85 9.95
C LEU A 64 -10.83 7.98 9.22
N SER A 65 -10.97 8.08 7.89
CA SER A 65 -10.37 9.16 7.10
C SER A 65 -10.90 10.53 7.52
N GLY A 66 -12.19 10.62 7.87
CA GLY A 66 -12.82 11.85 8.38
C GLY A 66 -12.48 12.20 9.83
N SER A 67 -11.84 11.30 10.60
CA SER A 67 -11.55 11.49 12.02
C SER A 67 -10.16 10.93 12.41
N PRO A 68 -9.10 11.76 12.32
CA PRO A 68 -7.75 11.33 12.66
C PRO A 68 -7.60 10.77 14.08
N SER A 69 -8.31 11.32 15.07
CA SER A 69 -8.30 10.81 16.45
C SER A 69 -8.90 9.41 16.55
N THR A 70 -9.99 9.15 15.82
CA THR A 70 -10.62 7.82 15.79
C THR A 70 -9.70 6.81 15.09
N LYS A 71 -9.02 7.20 13.99
CA LYS A 71 -7.98 6.38 13.34
C LYS A 71 -6.87 6.01 14.33
N THR A 72 -6.31 7.00 15.03
CA THR A 72 -5.26 6.75 16.04
C THR A 72 -5.75 5.82 17.15
N SER A 73 -6.98 6.00 17.64
CA SER A 73 -7.55 5.13 18.66
C SER A 73 -7.73 3.70 18.17
N ALA A 74 -8.25 3.51 16.95
CA ALA A 74 -8.43 2.19 16.36
C ALA A 74 -7.08 1.45 16.18
N LEU A 75 -6.06 2.14 15.66
CA LEU A 75 -4.71 1.57 15.53
C LEU A 75 -4.10 1.23 16.89
N ALA A 76 -4.29 2.07 17.91
CA ALA A 76 -3.82 1.79 19.26
C ALA A 76 -4.52 0.57 19.89
N THR A 77 -5.81 0.36 19.62
CA THR A 77 -6.54 -0.84 20.03
C THR A 77 -5.96 -2.09 19.36
N ILE A 78 -5.68 -2.02 18.06
CA ILE A 78 -5.05 -3.12 17.31
C ILE A 78 -3.65 -3.42 17.87
N ASP A 79 -2.81 -2.40 18.04
CA ASP A 79 -1.46 -2.55 18.60
C ASP A 79 -1.47 -3.13 20.01
N GLY A 80 -2.45 -2.72 20.84
CA GLY A 80 -2.65 -3.28 22.17
C GLY A 80 -3.00 -4.76 22.15
N ALA A 81 -3.80 -5.21 21.18
CA ALA A 81 -4.12 -6.63 21.00
C ALA A 81 -2.91 -7.44 20.49
N LEU A 82 -2.16 -6.90 19.52
CA LEU A 82 -0.94 -7.51 18.97
C LEU A 82 0.18 -7.67 20.01
N GLY A 83 0.21 -6.82 21.04
CA GLY A 83 1.11 -7.00 22.19
C GLY A 83 0.78 -8.18 23.12
N GLY A 84 -0.38 -8.83 22.91
CA GLY A 84 -0.85 -9.99 23.67
C GLY A 84 -0.53 -11.34 23.01
N SER A 85 -1.05 -12.43 23.58
CA SER A 85 -1.03 -13.75 22.94
C SER A 85 -2.30 -13.91 22.12
N LEU A 86 -2.16 -13.97 20.80
CA LEU A 86 -3.25 -14.16 19.85
C LEU A 86 -3.08 -15.48 19.10
N PRO A 87 -4.19 -16.07 18.59
CA PRO A 87 -4.10 -17.09 17.55
C PRO A 87 -3.41 -16.52 16.29
N PRO A 88 -2.59 -17.30 15.58
CA PRO A 88 -1.87 -16.83 14.39
C PRO A 88 -2.77 -16.23 13.30
N ALA A 89 -3.96 -16.79 13.07
CA ALA A 89 -4.91 -16.24 12.10
C ALA A 89 -5.36 -14.82 12.49
N THR A 90 -5.76 -14.63 13.74
CA THR A 90 -6.17 -13.31 14.26
C THR A 90 -5.03 -12.30 14.26
N GLU A 91 -3.80 -12.73 14.57
CA GLU A 91 -2.62 -11.86 14.47
C GLU A 91 -2.41 -11.37 13.02
N GLN A 92 -2.45 -12.27 12.05
CA GLN A 92 -2.29 -11.94 10.63
C GLN A 92 -3.41 -11.03 10.12
N GLU A 93 -4.67 -11.29 10.49
CA GLU A 93 -5.83 -10.45 10.14
C GLU A 93 -5.70 -9.03 10.72
N LEU A 94 -5.27 -8.89 11.97
CA LEU A 94 -5.09 -7.59 12.61
C LEU A 94 -3.94 -6.78 11.99
N LEU A 95 -2.85 -7.44 11.61
CA LEU A 95 -1.74 -6.81 10.89
C LEU A 95 -2.16 -6.35 9.49
N ALA A 96 -2.92 -7.18 8.77
CA ALA A 96 -3.50 -6.81 7.49
C ALA A 96 -4.46 -5.63 7.62
N LEU A 97 -5.35 -5.64 8.63
CA LEU A 97 -6.27 -4.54 8.91
C LEU A 97 -5.52 -3.24 9.24
N ALA A 98 -4.48 -3.30 10.07
CA ALA A 98 -3.68 -2.13 10.40
C ALA A 98 -3.05 -1.51 9.14
N ALA A 99 -2.51 -2.34 8.23
CA ALA A 99 -1.97 -1.87 6.96
C ALA A 99 -3.05 -1.23 6.08
N GLU A 100 -4.22 -1.86 5.96
CA GLU A 100 -5.34 -1.32 5.19
C GLU A 100 -5.87 0.00 5.76
N ILE A 101 -5.93 0.16 7.09
CA ILE A 101 -6.29 1.43 7.72
C ILE A 101 -5.31 2.52 7.29
N GLU A 102 -4.00 2.25 7.26
CA GLU A 102 -3.02 3.25 6.81
C GLU A 102 -3.19 3.63 5.33
N LEU A 103 -3.49 2.66 4.47
CA LEU A 103 -3.69 2.90 3.04
C LEU A 103 -5.04 3.57 2.74
N ARG A 104 -6.15 2.97 3.17
CA ARG A 104 -7.53 3.36 2.80
C ARG A 104 -8.01 4.64 3.44
N THR A 105 -7.30 5.15 4.45
CA THR A 105 -7.60 6.46 5.05
C THR A 105 -6.84 7.62 4.42
N THR A 106 -5.97 7.34 3.45
CA THR A 106 -5.14 8.30 2.72
C THR A 106 -5.30 8.11 1.21
N PRO A 107 -4.77 9.01 0.35
CA PRO A 107 -4.74 8.79 -1.09
C PRO A 107 -3.89 7.57 -1.54
N ALA A 108 -3.16 6.92 -0.62
CA ALA A 108 -2.32 5.77 -0.94
C ALA A 108 -3.12 4.61 -1.53
N TRP A 109 -4.35 4.39 -1.05
CA TRP A 109 -5.22 3.32 -1.56
C TRP A 109 -5.57 3.51 -3.03
N ASP A 110 -5.93 4.74 -3.43
CA ASP A 110 -6.23 5.05 -4.83
C ASP A 110 -5.00 4.85 -5.71
N LEU A 111 -3.80 5.18 -5.21
CA LEU A 111 -2.55 4.94 -5.92
C LEU A 111 -2.31 3.44 -6.14
N VAL A 112 -2.48 2.61 -5.10
CA VAL A 112 -2.36 1.14 -5.20
C VAL A 112 -3.33 0.58 -6.24
N ASN A 113 -4.59 1.04 -6.22
CA ASN A 113 -5.62 0.60 -7.17
C ASN A 113 -5.33 1.06 -8.61
N ASN A 114 -4.86 2.29 -8.79
CA ASN A 114 -4.50 2.81 -10.11
C ASN A 114 -3.32 2.02 -10.70
N ILE A 115 -2.33 1.65 -9.88
CA ILE A 115 -1.24 0.77 -10.29
C ILE A 115 -1.78 -0.61 -10.68
N GLY A 116 -2.66 -1.22 -9.87
CA GLY A 116 -3.29 -2.51 -10.21
C GLY A 116 -4.10 -2.48 -11.50
N SER A 117 -4.84 -1.40 -11.74
CA SER A 117 -5.58 -1.19 -12.99
C SER A 117 -4.65 -1.09 -14.20
N LEU A 118 -3.55 -0.35 -14.06
CA LEU A 118 -2.54 -0.24 -15.12
C LEU A 118 -1.89 -1.59 -15.43
N LEU A 119 -1.55 -2.37 -14.39
CA LEU A 119 -1.00 -3.71 -14.55
C LEU A 119 -1.96 -4.65 -15.28
N SER A 120 -3.26 -4.59 -14.95
CA SER A 120 -4.29 -5.40 -15.62
C SER A 120 -4.39 -5.07 -17.11
N LYS A 121 -4.31 -3.78 -17.47
CA LYS A 121 -4.28 -3.33 -18.87
C LYS A 121 -3.03 -3.82 -19.60
N LEU A 122 -1.88 -3.73 -18.96
CA LEU A 122 -0.62 -4.26 -19.50
C LEU A 122 -0.67 -5.76 -19.79
N ILE A 123 -1.19 -6.55 -18.83
CA ILE A 123 -1.30 -8.01 -18.95
C ILE A 123 -2.27 -8.39 -20.07
N SER A 124 -3.37 -7.67 -20.21
CA SER A 124 -4.35 -7.89 -21.29
C SER A 124 -3.84 -7.48 -22.69
N GLY A 125 -2.61 -6.96 -22.79
CA GLY A 125 -2.01 -6.57 -24.07
C GLY A 125 -2.55 -5.26 -24.62
N GLU A 126 -3.19 -4.42 -23.80
CA GLU A 126 -3.52 -3.05 -24.21
C GLU A 126 -2.22 -2.27 -24.47
N PRO A 127 -2.05 -1.67 -25.65
CA PRO A 127 -0.86 -0.90 -25.95
C PRO A 127 -0.80 0.34 -25.06
N ILE A 128 0.25 0.44 -24.24
CA ILE A 128 0.62 1.71 -23.62
C ILE A 128 1.21 2.59 -24.71
N ASP A 129 0.57 3.73 -24.95
CA ASP A 129 1.12 4.75 -25.83
C ASP A 129 2.36 5.38 -25.17
N GLU A 130 3.55 4.93 -25.58
CA GLU A 130 4.84 5.42 -25.07
C GLU A 130 5.04 6.93 -25.29
N ALA A 131 4.37 7.53 -26.30
CA ALA A 131 4.39 8.99 -26.50
C ALA A 131 3.65 9.75 -25.39
N ASN A 132 2.90 9.04 -24.56
CA ASN A 132 2.06 9.53 -23.47
C ASN A 132 2.51 9.02 -22.09
N LEU A 133 3.75 8.57 -21.91
CA LEU A 133 4.24 8.08 -20.62
C LEU A 133 4.03 9.07 -19.46
N GLU A 134 4.14 10.38 -19.72
CA GLU A 134 3.79 11.41 -18.72
C GLU A 134 2.31 11.35 -18.33
N ASN A 135 1.41 11.13 -19.29
CA ASN A 135 -0.02 10.97 -19.04
C ASN A 135 -0.34 9.63 -18.34
N VAL A 136 0.43 8.57 -18.61
CA VAL A 136 0.33 7.29 -17.89
C VAL A 136 0.72 7.48 -16.43
N ILE A 137 1.84 8.15 -16.15
CA ILE A 137 2.30 8.44 -14.78
C ILE A 137 1.32 9.38 -14.06
N ARG A 138 0.83 10.43 -14.72
CA ARG A 138 -0.21 11.30 -14.17
C ARG A 138 -1.51 10.55 -13.90
N GLY A 139 -1.86 9.58 -14.74
CA GLY A 139 -3.05 8.73 -14.58
C GLY A 139 -2.95 7.73 -13.43
N ILE A 140 -1.76 7.49 -12.88
CA ILE A 140 -1.56 6.69 -11.68
C ILE A 140 -1.78 7.52 -10.41
N LEU A 141 -1.48 8.83 -10.46
CA LEU A 141 -1.67 9.71 -9.31
C LEU A 141 -3.17 9.89 -9.01
N PRO A 142 -3.59 9.75 -7.74
CA PRO A 142 -4.97 9.99 -7.35
C PRO A 142 -5.42 11.42 -7.65
N ASP A 143 -6.67 11.60 -8.05
CA ASP A 143 -7.26 12.92 -8.30
C ASP A 143 -7.17 13.83 -7.05
N SER A 144 -7.27 13.24 -5.85
CA SER A 144 -7.12 13.96 -4.58
C SER A 144 -5.73 14.58 -4.36
N VAL A 145 -4.72 14.05 -5.06
CA VAL A 145 -3.33 14.56 -5.08
C VAL A 145 -3.14 15.58 -6.20
N LEU A 146 -3.99 15.59 -7.21
CA LEU A 146 -3.99 16.55 -8.32
C LEU A 146 -4.91 17.74 -8.01
N GLY A 147 -4.34 18.84 -7.54
CA GLY A 147 -5.03 20.11 -7.34
C GLY A 147 -5.45 20.79 -8.65
N ALA A 148 -6.14 21.93 -8.52
CA ALA A 148 -6.64 22.70 -9.65
C ALA A 148 -5.52 23.06 -10.65
N GLY A 149 -5.76 22.79 -11.93
CA GLY A 149 -4.78 23.03 -12.99
C GLY A 149 -3.66 21.98 -13.09
N GLY A 150 -3.79 20.83 -12.41
CA GLY A 150 -2.81 19.75 -12.45
C GLY A 150 -1.58 20.00 -11.57
N VAL A 151 -1.69 20.92 -10.61
CA VAL A 151 -0.66 21.20 -9.59
C VAL A 151 -0.80 20.20 -8.46
N ILE A 152 0.31 19.61 -8.00
CA ILE A 152 0.28 18.63 -6.92
C ILE A 152 -0.13 19.30 -5.60
N ASN A 153 -1.14 18.73 -4.93
CA ASN A 153 -1.48 19.08 -3.56
C ASN A 153 -0.44 18.47 -2.61
N GLU A 154 0.44 19.30 -2.07
CA GLU A 154 1.52 18.89 -1.17
C GLU A 154 1.02 18.07 0.01
N THR A 155 -0.02 18.52 0.70
CA THR A 155 -0.53 17.82 1.89
C THR A 155 -1.07 16.44 1.53
N ALA A 156 -1.86 16.33 0.45
CA ALA A 156 -2.37 15.05 -0.02
C ALA A 156 -1.22 14.13 -0.46
N PHE A 157 -0.24 14.66 -1.19
CA PHE A 157 0.94 13.91 -1.62
C PHE A 157 1.77 13.37 -0.45
N LEU A 158 2.08 14.22 0.54
CA LEU A 158 2.83 13.80 1.72
C LEU A 158 2.06 12.77 2.55
N SER A 159 0.74 12.92 2.68
CA SER A 159 -0.10 11.94 3.38
C SER A 159 -0.17 10.59 2.66
N MET A 160 -0.15 10.60 1.32
CA MET A 160 -0.11 9.39 0.50
C MET A 160 1.18 8.61 0.72
N ILE A 161 2.33 9.30 0.66
CA ILE A 161 3.63 8.65 0.88
C ILE A 161 3.76 8.15 2.32
N ALA A 162 3.34 8.94 3.31
CA ALA A 162 3.36 8.52 4.71
C ALA A 162 2.46 7.29 4.97
N GLY A 163 1.28 7.23 4.34
CA GLY A 163 0.39 6.07 4.42
C GLY A 163 1.04 4.79 3.87
N LEU A 164 1.77 4.88 2.75
CA LEU A 164 2.54 3.77 2.20
C LEU A 164 3.69 3.33 3.11
N GLU A 165 4.44 4.28 3.68
CA GLU A 165 5.53 3.97 4.61
C GLU A 165 5.01 3.30 5.89
N LEU A 166 3.90 3.77 6.46
CA LEU A 166 3.28 3.17 7.64
C LEU A 166 2.69 1.79 7.34
N ALA A 167 2.03 1.63 6.20
CA ALA A 167 1.52 0.33 5.76
C ALA A 167 2.66 -0.68 5.55
N TYR A 168 3.80 -0.25 5.01
CA TYR A 168 4.97 -1.11 4.83
C TYR A 168 5.45 -1.70 6.16
N LEU A 169 5.47 -0.92 7.25
CA LEU A 169 5.83 -1.45 8.58
C LEU A 169 4.87 -2.55 9.03
N ARG A 170 3.57 -2.39 8.78
CA ARG A 170 2.56 -3.40 9.10
C ARG A 170 2.72 -4.66 8.21
N TYR A 171 3.10 -4.49 6.96
CA TYR A 171 3.41 -5.59 6.06
C TYR A 171 4.71 -6.31 6.44
N ASP A 172 5.71 -5.61 6.98
CA ASP A 172 6.92 -6.25 7.50
C ASP A 172 6.56 -7.19 8.68
N ASP A 173 5.79 -6.69 9.65
CA ASP A 173 5.27 -7.48 10.76
C ASP A 173 4.40 -8.65 10.28
N LEU A 174 3.50 -8.42 9.31
CA LEU A 174 2.66 -9.45 8.72
C LEU A 174 3.50 -10.55 8.04
N GLY A 175 4.47 -10.17 7.23
CA GLY A 175 5.36 -11.12 6.57
C GLY A 175 6.18 -11.96 7.55
N ASN A 176 6.57 -11.37 8.69
CA ASN A 176 7.21 -12.10 9.77
C ASN A 176 6.24 -13.09 10.45
N ALA A 177 4.99 -12.69 10.68
CA ALA A 177 3.94 -13.53 11.28
C ALA A 177 3.46 -14.68 10.36
N ILE A 178 3.48 -14.48 9.04
CA ILE A 178 3.22 -15.52 8.04
C ILE A 178 4.37 -16.54 8.01
N GLY A 179 5.62 -16.04 8.03
CA GLY A 179 6.80 -16.89 7.89
C GLY A 179 6.81 -17.67 6.57
N THR A 180 7.49 -18.81 6.54
CA THR A 180 7.58 -19.65 5.34
C THR A 180 6.40 -20.61 5.15
N GLY A 181 5.45 -20.63 6.10
CA GLY A 181 4.34 -21.57 6.13
C GLY A 181 3.10 -21.12 5.34
N GLY A 182 3.04 -19.85 4.92
CA GLY A 182 1.84 -19.25 4.35
C GLY A 182 0.88 -18.70 5.41
N TYR A 183 -0.27 -18.20 4.97
CA TYR A 183 -1.31 -17.71 5.89
C TYR A 183 -1.80 -18.84 6.79
N ALA A 184 -2.09 -18.50 8.05
CA ALA A 184 -2.58 -19.45 9.03
C ALA A 184 -3.98 -19.96 8.64
N ASP A 185 -4.25 -21.23 8.96
CA ASP A 185 -5.56 -21.83 8.71
C ASP A 185 -6.68 -21.01 9.37
N GLY A 186 -7.70 -20.67 8.57
CA GLY A 186 -8.84 -19.88 9.01
C GLY A 186 -8.63 -18.37 9.02
N SER A 187 -7.49 -17.87 8.53
CA SER A 187 -7.27 -16.44 8.27
C SER A 187 -8.15 -15.96 7.11
N ASP A 188 -8.95 -14.91 7.34
CA ASP A 188 -9.79 -14.25 6.33
C ASP A 188 -9.03 -13.10 5.64
N VAL A 189 -7.90 -13.44 5.02
CA VAL A 189 -7.04 -12.49 4.29
C VAL A 189 -7.03 -12.80 2.80
N ILE A 190 -7.28 -11.78 1.97
CA ILE A 190 -7.16 -11.88 0.52
C ILE A 190 -5.69 -11.71 0.13
N ALA A 191 -4.97 -12.83 0.00
CA ALA A 191 -3.52 -12.86 -0.21
C ALA A 191 -3.05 -12.00 -1.40
N GLY A 192 -3.79 -11.98 -2.52
CA GLY A 192 -3.47 -11.18 -3.70
C GLY A 192 -3.51 -9.67 -3.46
N ASP A 193 -4.55 -9.19 -2.77
CA ASP A 193 -4.73 -7.76 -2.47
C ASP A 193 -3.65 -7.27 -1.49
N ILE A 194 -3.31 -8.10 -0.51
CA ILE A 194 -2.21 -7.83 0.43
C ILE A 194 -0.88 -7.82 -0.30
N ALA A 195 -0.61 -8.79 -1.18
CA ALA A 195 0.63 -8.83 -1.95
C ALA A 195 0.82 -7.58 -2.83
N GLN A 196 -0.23 -7.16 -3.55
CA GLN A 196 -0.18 -5.95 -4.37
C GLN A 196 0.12 -4.72 -3.52
N SER A 197 -0.62 -4.55 -2.41
CA SER A 197 -0.47 -3.41 -1.53
C SER A 197 0.90 -3.38 -0.85
N ALA A 198 1.40 -4.55 -0.42
CA ALA A 198 2.72 -4.70 0.20
C ALA A 198 3.86 -4.37 -0.76
N ILE A 199 3.77 -4.79 -2.03
CA ILE A 199 4.75 -4.41 -3.05
C ILE A 199 4.79 -2.90 -3.20
N VAL A 200 3.64 -2.25 -3.43
CA VAL A 200 3.59 -0.79 -3.64
C VAL A 200 4.07 -0.02 -2.40
N ALA A 201 3.76 -0.50 -1.19
CA ALA A 201 4.27 0.08 0.05
C ALA A 201 5.80 -0.07 0.16
N ALA A 202 6.33 -1.27 -0.10
CA ALA A 202 7.77 -1.55 -0.07
C ALA A 202 8.55 -0.74 -1.12
N MET A 203 7.97 -0.56 -2.31
CA MET A 203 8.53 0.26 -3.39
C MET A 203 8.84 1.68 -2.95
N VAL A 204 7.98 2.25 -2.11
CA VAL A 204 8.12 3.62 -1.61
C VAL A 204 9.01 3.65 -0.37
N ALA A 205 8.85 2.69 0.54
CA ALA A 205 9.64 2.62 1.77
C ALA A 205 11.13 2.34 1.52
N THR A 206 11.48 1.64 0.43
CA THR A 206 12.87 1.30 0.08
C THR A 206 13.58 2.39 -0.73
N ILE A 207 12.92 3.51 -1.06
CA ILE A 207 13.55 4.61 -1.80
C ILE A 207 14.67 5.22 -0.96
N ALA A 208 15.91 4.93 -1.36
CA ALA A 208 17.09 5.47 -0.73
C ALA A 208 17.15 6.99 -0.94
N ARG A 209 17.14 7.74 0.16
CA ARG A 209 17.33 9.18 0.15
C ARG A 209 18.83 9.51 0.13
N PRO A 210 19.29 10.46 -0.69
CA PRO A 210 20.67 10.94 -0.62
C PRO A 210 20.99 11.46 0.78
N VAL A 211 22.16 11.10 1.32
CA VAL A 211 22.63 11.59 2.63
C VAL A 211 22.69 13.12 2.66
N SER A 212 22.94 13.75 1.51
CA SER A 212 22.94 15.20 1.30
C SER A 212 21.58 15.86 1.43
N TYR A 213 20.47 15.11 1.34
CA TYR A 213 19.10 15.63 1.44
C TYR A 213 18.63 15.89 2.89
N GLY A 214 19.53 15.69 3.87
CA GLY A 214 19.28 15.98 5.29
C GLY A 214 18.61 14.80 5.98
N GLY A 215 19.34 14.12 6.87
CA GLY A 215 18.95 12.83 7.47
C GLY A 215 17.66 12.80 8.30
N THR A 216 17.02 13.94 8.53
CA THR A 216 15.75 14.07 9.27
C THR A 216 14.51 14.25 8.38
N GLN A 217 14.69 14.38 7.06
CA GLN A 217 13.58 14.56 6.12
C GLN A 217 12.93 13.22 5.75
N THR A 218 11.62 13.21 5.57
CA THR A 218 10.84 12.02 5.18
C THR A 218 11.02 11.67 3.70
N THR A 219 10.68 10.45 3.30
CA THR A 219 10.66 10.06 1.87
C THR A 219 9.65 10.90 1.10
N GLY A 220 8.49 11.18 1.70
CA GLY A 220 7.51 12.09 1.10
C GLY A 220 8.08 13.48 0.78
N ALA A 221 8.81 14.09 1.73
CA ALA A 221 9.44 15.39 1.51
C ALA A 221 10.48 15.34 0.38
N TYR A 222 11.28 14.27 0.33
CA TYR A 222 12.25 14.06 -0.74
C TYR A 222 11.60 13.93 -2.12
N LEU A 223 10.61 13.06 -2.25
CA LEU A 223 9.88 12.87 -3.51
C LEU A 223 9.17 14.14 -3.94
N TYR A 224 8.60 14.90 -3.01
CA TYR A 224 7.97 16.18 -3.31
C TYR A 224 9.00 17.22 -3.81
N ALA A 225 10.19 17.29 -3.19
CA ALA A 225 11.25 18.18 -3.67
C ALA A 225 11.82 17.77 -5.04
N LEU A 226 11.85 16.47 -5.36
CA LEU A 226 12.17 16.00 -6.71
C LEU A 226 11.15 16.51 -7.74
N LEU A 227 9.87 16.48 -7.41
CA LEU A 227 8.79 17.00 -8.27
C LEU A 227 8.91 18.51 -8.50
N LEU A 228 9.33 19.25 -7.48
CA LEU A 228 9.58 20.70 -7.58
C LEU A 228 10.92 21.04 -8.25
N GLY A 229 11.77 20.04 -8.55
CA GLY A 229 13.11 20.25 -9.10
C GLY A 229 14.08 20.91 -8.12
N THR A 230 13.80 20.84 -6.82
CA THR A 230 14.61 21.42 -5.74
C THR A 230 15.51 20.39 -5.05
N ALA A 231 15.40 19.12 -5.42
CA ALA A 231 16.27 18.03 -4.99
C ALA A 231 16.90 17.32 -6.19
N ASP A 232 18.06 16.71 -5.97
CA ASP A 232 18.71 15.85 -6.95
C ASP A 232 18.18 14.40 -6.84
N PRO A 233 17.96 13.70 -7.98
CA PRO A 233 17.55 12.30 -7.98
C PRO A 233 18.61 11.42 -7.32
N PRO A 234 18.23 10.22 -6.83
CA PRO A 234 19.20 9.33 -6.22
C PRO A 234 20.20 8.85 -7.28
N ASP A 235 21.45 8.66 -6.88
CA ASP A 235 22.53 8.20 -7.76
C ASP A 235 22.29 6.76 -8.28
N THR A 236 21.58 5.95 -7.49
CA THR A 236 21.21 4.57 -7.81
C THR A 236 19.80 4.27 -7.32
N PHE A 237 19.07 3.48 -8.09
CA PHE A 237 17.86 2.81 -7.62
C PHE A 237 18.13 1.31 -7.57
N ASP A 238 17.88 0.70 -6.42
CA ASP A 238 18.17 -0.70 -6.16
C ASP A 238 16.88 -1.47 -5.86
N PHE A 239 16.44 -2.26 -6.84
CA PHE A 239 15.31 -3.17 -6.67
C PHE A 239 15.67 -4.40 -5.84
N ASP A 240 16.95 -4.75 -5.73
CA ASP A 240 17.41 -5.90 -4.95
C ASP A 240 17.21 -5.65 -3.44
N ALA A 241 17.14 -4.37 -3.04
CA ALA A 241 16.77 -3.97 -1.70
C ALA A 241 15.33 -4.38 -1.32
N MET A 242 14.41 -4.59 -2.29
CA MET A 242 13.06 -5.07 -2.01
C MET A 242 13.00 -6.60 -1.93
N THR A 243 13.69 -7.30 -2.84
CA THR A 243 13.69 -8.77 -2.92
C THR A 243 14.53 -9.42 -1.81
N SER A 244 15.41 -8.65 -1.17
CA SER A 244 16.20 -9.07 -0.01
C SER A 244 15.46 -8.95 1.33
N VAL A 245 14.24 -8.41 1.35
CA VAL A 245 13.40 -8.30 2.56
C VAL A 245 12.64 -9.62 2.77
N PRO A 246 12.97 -10.42 3.80
CA PRO A 246 12.36 -11.74 3.99
C PRO A 246 10.85 -11.70 4.25
N SER A 247 10.36 -10.67 4.93
CA SER A 247 8.93 -10.49 5.24
C SER A 247 8.10 -10.29 3.97
N LEU A 248 8.56 -9.46 3.04
CA LEU A 248 7.91 -9.27 1.74
C LEU A 248 7.90 -10.59 0.95
N ALA A 249 9.02 -11.32 0.93
CA ALA A 249 9.09 -12.63 0.27
C ALA A 249 8.06 -13.64 0.85
N ASN A 250 7.83 -13.63 2.17
CA ASN A 250 6.83 -14.48 2.81
C ASN A 250 5.40 -14.10 2.37
N ILE A 251 5.06 -12.82 2.31
CA ILE A 251 3.75 -12.34 1.81
C ILE A 251 3.54 -12.80 0.35
N LEU A 252 4.55 -12.61 -0.50
CA LEU A 252 4.46 -12.94 -1.92
C LEU A 252 4.37 -14.44 -2.14
N SER A 253 5.17 -15.22 -1.42
CA SER A 253 5.09 -16.69 -1.45
C SER A 253 3.73 -17.19 -0.96
N ALA A 254 3.15 -16.57 0.07
CA ALA A 254 1.82 -16.91 0.58
C ALA A 254 0.70 -16.59 -0.43
N ALA A 255 0.93 -15.63 -1.33
CA ALA A 255 0.06 -15.31 -2.45
C ALA A 255 0.33 -16.15 -3.72
N GLY A 256 1.24 -17.12 -3.67
CA GLY A 256 1.62 -17.93 -4.83
C GLY A 256 2.53 -17.20 -5.84
N ILE A 257 3.12 -16.08 -5.45
CA ILE A 257 4.01 -15.27 -6.28
C ILE A 257 5.46 -15.64 -5.94
N SER A 258 6.19 -16.20 -6.91
CA SER A 258 7.61 -16.54 -6.75
C SER A 258 8.48 -15.75 -7.71
N PHE A 259 9.55 -15.17 -7.18
CA PHE A 259 10.59 -14.47 -7.94
C PHE A 259 11.70 -15.50 -8.24
N SER A 260 11.60 -16.20 -9.36
CA SER A 260 12.63 -17.15 -9.85
C SER A 260 13.66 -16.52 -10.78
#